data_AF-A0A7Z9S5G1-F1
#
_entry.id   AF-A0A7Z9S5G1-F1
#
_cell.length_a   1.000
_cell.length_b   1.000
_cell.length_c   1.000
_cell.angle_alpha   90.00
_cell.angle_beta   90.00
_cell.angle_gamma   90.00
#
_symmetry.space_group_name_H-M   'P 1'
#
loop_
_entity.id
_entity.type
_entity.pdbx_description
1 polymer ?
#
loop_
_entity_poly.entity_id
_entity_poly.type
_entity_poly.pdbx_seq_one_letter_code
_entity_poly.pdbx_strand_id
1 'polypeptide(L)'
;MKILAQPAAAGVTYELGGPTVYSFKEIMDLLLENIGRKRFLAPVPFGLAKFLAWFLEFWPKPILTCDQVDLLRRDNVVTGDKPGFKELGITPVAAEAVLPTYLHRFRVPARRALPQA
;
A
#
# COMPACT_ATOMS: atom_id res chain seq x y z
N MET A 1 3.09 -11.01 -21.86
CA MET A 1 2.32 -11.50 -20.69
C MET A 1 1.76 -12.87 -21.04
N LYS A 2 2.11 -13.93 -20.29
CA LYS A 2 1.67 -15.31 -20.60
C LYS A 2 0.14 -15.49 -20.57
N ILE A 3 -0.56 -14.75 -19.71
CA ILE A 3 -2.02 -14.82 -19.57
C ILE A 3 -2.77 -14.42 -20.85
N LEU A 4 -2.27 -13.43 -21.60
CA LEU A 4 -2.90 -12.96 -22.84
C LEU A 4 -2.82 -14.00 -23.97
N ALA A 5 -1.86 -14.92 -23.88
CA ALA A 5 -1.63 -15.96 -24.89
C ALA A 5 -2.27 -17.31 -24.50
N GLN A 6 -2.93 -17.40 -23.34
CA GLN A 6 -3.52 -18.64 -22.84
C GLN A 6 -5.05 -18.61 -22.97
N PRO A 7 -5.65 -19.38 -23.90
CA PRO A 7 -7.10 -19.47 -24.03
C PRO A 7 -7.80 -19.93 -22.75
N ALA A 8 -7.13 -20.76 -21.93
CA ALA A 8 -7.65 -21.26 -20.66
C ALA A 8 -7.80 -20.17 -19.58
N ALA A 9 -7.19 -19.00 -19.75
CA ALA A 9 -7.35 -17.87 -18.83
C ALA A 9 -8.61 -17.04 -19.10
N ALA A 10 -9.31 -17.27 -20.23
CA ALA A 10 -10.50 -16.52 -20.59
C ALA A 10 -11.65 -16.81 -19.61
N GLY A 11 -12.27 -15.75 -19.07
CA GLY A 11 -13.38 -15.84 -18.13
C GLY A 11 -12.99 -16.27 -16.71
N VAL A 12 -11.70 -16.40 -16.41
CA VAL A 12 -11.20 -16.78 -15.09
C VAL A 12 -10.86 -15.53 -14.27
N THR A 13 -11.35 -15.49 -13.03
CA THR A 13 -11.00 -14.44 -12.06
C THR A 13 -9.76 -14.87 -11.28
N TYR A 14 -8.69 -14.07 -11.36
CA TYR A 14 -7.44 -14.30 -10.63
C TYR A 14 -7.30 -13.35 -9.45
N GLU A 15 -6.66 -13.83 -8.38
CA GLU A 15 -6.32 -13.04 -7.21
C GLU A 15 -4.82 -12.87 -7.06
N LEU A 16 -4.36 -11.63 -7.20
CA LEU A 16 -2.94 -11.30 -7.29
C LEU A 16 -2.47 -10.65 -5.98
N GLY A 17 -2.01 -11.48 -5.06
CA GLY A 17 -1.45 -11.06 -3.76
C GLY A 17 0.07 -11.21 -3.69
N GLY A 18 0.73 -10.31 -2.96
CA GLY A 18 2.14 -10.44 -2.64
C GLY A 18 2.44 -11.65 -1.74
N PRO A 19 3.72 -11.91 -1.43
CA PRO A 19 4.11 -13.05 -0.60
C PRO A 19 3.76 -12.88 0.88
N THR A 20 3.49 -11.64 1.33
CA THR A 20 3.25 -11.28 2.73
C THR A 20 1.98 -10.46 2.84
N VAL A 21 1.17 -10.71 3.87
CA VAL A 21 0.00 -9.91 4.23
C VAL A 21 0.43 -8.88 5.26
N TYR A 22 -0.01 -7.63 5.10
CA TYR A 22 0.30 -6.52 6.00
C TYR A 22 -0.99 -5.86 6.47
N SER A 23 -1.02 -5.46 7.73
CA SER A 23 -1.93 -4.43 8.21
C SER A 23 -1.54 -3.07 7.62
N PHE A 24 -2.51 -2.15 7.56
CA PHE A 24 -2.23 -0.79 7.11
C PHE A 24 -1.16 -0.08 7.96
N LYS A 25 -1.11 -0.37 9.27
CA LYS A 25 -0.09 0.17 10.16
C LYS A 25 1.31 -0.33 9.78
N GLU A 26 1.47 -1.62 9.50
CA GLU A 26 2.76 -2.19 9.09
C GLU A 26 3.24 -1.61 7.76
N ILE A 27 2.33 -1.35 6.81
CA ILE A 27 2.67 -0.66 5.56
C ILE A 27 3.23 0.76 5.85
N MET A 28 2.59 1.48 6.78
CA MET A 28 3.04 2.82 7.19
C MET A 28 4.40 2.77 7.90
N ASP A 29 4.61 1.78 8.77
CA ASP A 29 5.89 1.58 9.45
C ASP A 29 7.01 1.25 8.45
N LEU A 30 6.78 0.33 7.51
CA LEU A 30 7.71 0.00 6.42
C LEU A 30 8.07 1.22 5.57
N LEU A 31 7.08 2.06 5.26
CA LEU A 31 7.31 3.31 4.52
C LEU A 31 8.20 4.26 5.32
N LEU A 32 7.89 4.48 6.60
CA LEU A 32 8.63 5.39 7.49
C LEU A 32 10.08 4.93 7.70
N GLU A 33 10.29 3.63 7.84
CA GLU A 33 11.61 3.01 7.93
C GLU A 33 12.40 3.24 6.63
N ASN A 34 11.81 2.94 5.48
CA ASN A 34 12.46 3.11 4.17
C ASN A 34 12.88 4.56 3.88
N ILE A 35 12.06 5.53 4.30
CA ILE A 35 12.36 6.97 4.12
C ILE A 35 13.18 7.56 5.28
N GLY A 36 13.48 6.78 6.33
CA GLY A 36 14.25 7.22 7.49
C GLY A 36 13.56 8.33 8.29
N ARG A 37 12.23 8.31 8.45
CA ARG A 37 11.48 9.33 9.20
C ARG A 37 10.79 8.70 10.41
N LYS A 38 10.85 9.39 11.55
CA LYS A 38 10.09 9.02 12.75
C LYS A 38 8.83 9.88 12.84
N ARG A 39 7.66 9.27 12.71
CA ARG A 39 6.34 9.93 12.84
C ARG A 39 5.45 9.08 13.72
N PHE A 40 4.67 9.74 14.58
CA PHE A 40 3.67 9.07 15.39
C PHE A 40 2.43 8.76 14.52
N LEU A 41 1.99 7.50 14.55
CA LEU A 41 0.79 7.03 13.85
C LEU A 41 -0.37 7.00 14.85
N ALA A 42 -1.22 8.02 14.83
CA ALA A 42 -2.38 8.10 15.71
C ALA A 42 -3.54 7.27 15.15
N PRO A 43 -4.19 6.40 15.96
CA PRO A 43 -5.41 5.72 15.53
C PRO A 43 -6.56 6.72 15.45
N VAL A 44 -7.31 6.68 14.34
CA VAL A 44 -8.47 7.56 14.10
C VAL A 44 -9.71 6.69 13.93
N PRO A 45 -10.78 6.89 14.74
CA PRO A 45 -12.03 6.18 14.54
C PRO A 45 -12.64 6.48 13.16
N PHE A 46 -13.21 5.46 12.51
CA PHE A 46 -13.73 5.60 11.15
C PHE A 46 -14.83 6.67 10.99
N GLY A 47 -15.64 6.92 12.02
CA GLY A 47 -16.64 7.99 12.00
C GLY A 47 -16.02 9.38 11.86
N LEU A 48 -14.97 9.64 12.64
CA LEU A 48 -14.20 10.88 12.56
C LEU A 48 -13.46 11.00 11.22
N ALA A 49 -12.81 9.91 10.77
CA ALA A 49 -12.13 9.88 9.49
C ALA A 49 -13.08 10.20 8.32
N LYS A 50 -14.29 9.63 8.32
CA LYS A 50 -15.31 9.87 7.28
C LYS A 50 -15.84 11.30 7.31
N PHE A 51 -16.05 11.87 8.51
CA PHE A 51 -16.44 13.27 8.66
C PHE A 51 -15.37 14.22 8.08
N LEU A 52 -14.09 13.99 8.41
CA LEU A 52 -13.00 14.78 7.85
C LEU A 52 -12.89 14.61 6.33
N ALA A 53 -13.00 13.37 5.83
CA ALA A 53 -12.94 13.05 4.42
C ALA A 53 -14.01 13.80 3.60
N TRP A 54 -15.21 13.95 4.15
CA TRP A 54 -16.30 14.67 3.47
C TRP A 54 -15.91 16.11 3.09
N PHE A 55 -15.16 16.82 3.93
CA PHE A 55 -14.66 18.15 3.59
C PHE A 55 -13.40 18.10 2.72
N LEU A 56 -12.48 17.19 3.03
CA LEU A 56 -11.17 17.10 2.38
C LEU A 56 -11.26 16.61 0.93
N GLU A 57 -12.34 15.92 0.57
CA GLU A 57 -12.57 15.40 -0.78
C GLU A 57 -12.82 16.50 -1.82
N PHE A 58 -13.36 17.67 -1.40
CA PHE A 58 -13.57 18.82 -2.29
C PHE A 58 -12.31 19.64 -2.57
N TRP A 59 -11.18 19.29 -1.97
CA TRP A 59 -9.93 20.01 -2.18
C TRP A 59 -9.41 19.78 -3.63
N PRO A 60 -8.75 20.75 -4.28
CA PRO A 60 -8.21 20.59 -5.64
C PRO A 60 -7.31 19.35 -5.83
N LYS A 61 -6.68 18.89 -4.74
CA LYS A 61 -6.00 17.60 -4.62
C LYS A 61 -6.53 16.94 -3.35
N PRO A 62 -7.45 15.97 -3.46
CA PRO A 62 -8.07 15.34 -2.30
C PRO A 62 -7.01 14.70 -1.41
N ILE A 63 -7.00 15.08 -0.13
CA ILE A 63 -6.03 14.53 0.85
C ILE A 63 -6.54 13.20 1.40
N LEU A 64 -7.85 13.11 1.64
CA LEU A 64 -8.56 11.91 2.11
C LEU A 64 -9.97 11.94 1.54
N THR A 65 -10.41 10.85 0.91
CA THR A 65 -11.76 10.72 0.36
C THR A 65 -12.63 9.77 1.19
N CYS A 66 -13.96 9.92 1.10
CA CYS A 66 -14.87 9.03 1.81
C CYS A 66 -14.67 7.56 1.39
N ASP A 67 -14.45 7.33 0.09
CA ASP A 67 -14.20 6.01 -0.47
C ASP A 67 -12.90 5.38 0.04
N GLN A 68 -11.84 6.17 0.23
CA GLN A 68 -10.59 5.68 0.82
C GLN A 68 -10.80 5.22 2.27
N VAL A 69 -11.60 5.96 3.05
CA VAL A 69 -11.94 5.56 4.42
C VAL A 69 -12.75 4.26 4.42
N ASP A 70 -13.68 4.11 3.50
CA ASP A 70 -14.50 2.90 3.41
C ASP A 70 -13.68 1.69 2.91
N LEU A 71 -12.68 1.89 2.04
CA LEU A 71 -11.72 0.85 1.64
C LEU A 71 -10.91 0.34 2.83
N LEU A 72 -10.46 1.22 3.73
CA LEU A 72 -9.71 0.85 4.93
C LEU A 72 -10.52 0.04 5.96
N ARG A 73 -11.85 -0.01 5.85
CA ARG A 73 -12.70 -0.81 6.76
C ARG A 73 -12.70 -2.30 6.43
N ARG A 74 -12.21 -2.69 5.25
CA ARG A 74 -12.24 -4.06 4.76
C ARG A 74 -10.82 -4.53 4.44
N ASP A 75 -10.53 -5.76 4.80
CA ASP A 75 -9.24 -6.36 4.47
C ASP A 75 -9.15 -6.64 2.97
N ASN A 76 -8.17 -6.01 2.30
CA ASN A 76 -7.86 -6.26 0.89
C ASN A 76 -6.79 -7.34 0.79
N VAL A 77 -7.17 -8.57 1.10
CA VAL A 77 -6.31 -9.76 1.07
C VAL A 77 -6.87 -10.79 0.11
N VAL A 78 -5.99 -11.63 -0.43
CA VAL A 78 -6.42 -12.76 -1.26
C VAL A 78 -7.17 -13.77 -0.41
N THR A 79 -8.28 -14.29 -0.93
CA THR A 79 -9.11 -15.29 -0.24
C THR A 79 -8.53 -16.69 -0.37
N GLY A 80 -7.71 -16.94 -1.40
CA GLY A 80 -7.03 -18.22 -1.63
C GLY A 80 -7.90 -19.30 -2.28
N ASP A 81 -9.13 -18.96 -2.63
CA ASP A 81 -10.10 -19.79 -3.37
C ASP A 81 -9.92 -19.68 -4.89
N LYS A 82 -9.16 -18.68 -5.37
CA LYS A 82 -8.93 -18.39 -6.79
C LYS A 82 -7.47 -18.55 -7.20
N PRO A 83 -7.20 -18.83 -8.48
CA PRO A 83 -5.83 -18.88 -8.98
C PRO A 83 -5.14 -17.52 -8.83
N GLY A 84 -3.84 -17.54 -8.53
CA GLY A 84 -3.01 -16.35 -8.34
C GLY A 84 -1.70 -16.42 -9.12
N PHE A 85 -0.63 -15.88 -8.54
CA PHE A 85 0.65 -15.77 -9.24
C PHE A 85 1.29 -17.13 -9.58
N LYS A 86 1.07 -18.17 -8.77
CA LYS A 86 1.64 -19.51 -8.98
C LYS A 86 1.15 -20.12 -10.28
N GLU A 87 -0.15 -20.00 -10.56
CA GLU A 87 -0.82 -20.52 -11.74
C GLU A 87 -0.40 -19.78 -13.01
N LEU A 88 0.07 -18.54 -12.87
CA LEU A 88 0.66 -17.77 -13.95
C LEU A 88 2.17 -18.04 -14.15
N GLY A 89 2.78 -18.87 -13.30
CA GLY A 89 4.21 -19.13 -13.30
C GLY A 89 5.03 -17.89 -12.95
N ILE A 90 4.50 -17.02 -12.08
CA ILE A 90 5.13 -15.79 -11.60
C ILE A 90 5.44 -15.97 -10.12
N THR A 91 6.67 -15.63 -9.72
CA THR A 91 7.04 -15.58 -8.30
C THR A 91 6.82 -14.16 -7.79
N PRO A 92 5.94 -13.94 -6.81
CA PRO A 92 5.72 -12.60 -6.26
C PRO A 92 6.96 -12.14 -5.47
N VAL A 93 7.25 -10.85 -5.53
CA VAL A 93 8.40 -10.24 -4.85
C VAL A 93 7.92 -9.51 -3.60
N ALA A 94 8.66 -9.64 -2.51
CA ALA A 94 8.36 -8.97 -1.25
C ALA A 94 8.48 -7.44 -1.38
N ALA A 95 7.60 -6.70 -0.70
CA ALA A 95 7.56 -5.25 -0.82
C ALA A 95 8.89 -4.61 -0.38
N GLU A 96 9.50 -5.12 0.69
CA GLU A 96 10.75 -4.67 1.27
C GLU A 96 11.93 -4.72 0.29
N ALA A 97 11.90 -5.64 -0.67
CA ALA A 97 12.93 -5.73 -1.70
C ALA A 97 12.80 -4.62 -2.76
N VAL A 98 11.57 -4.16 -3.04
CA VAL A 98 11.27 -3.20 -4.11
C VAL A 98 11.19 -1.77 -3.60
N LEU A 99 10.63 -1.56 -2.40
CA LEU A 99 10.41 -0.24 -1.79
C LEU A 99 11.64 0.69 -1.82
N PRO A 100 12.88 0.22 -1.52
CA PRO A 100 14.06 1.08 -1.56
C PRO A 100 14.35 1.68 -2.94
N THR A 101 13.98 0.98 -4.02
CA THR A 101 14.32 1.37 -5.39
C THR A 101 13.65 2.68 -5.82
N TYR A 102 12.47 3.00 -5.26
CA TYR A 102 11.71 4.21 -5.59
C TYR A 102 11.43 5.13 -4.39
N LEU A 103 11.42 4.61 -3.16
CA LEU A 103 11.25 5.46 -1.97
C LEU A 103 12.51 6.24 -1.58
N HIS A 104 13.68 5.88 -2.13
CA HIS A 104 14.95 6.57 -1.87
C HIS A 104 14.84 8.10 -2.04
N ARG A 105 14.08 8.57 -3.04
CA ARG A 105 13.88 10.02 -3.31
C ARG A 105 13.23 10.80 -2.16
N PHE A 106 12.56 10.13 -1.22
CA PHE A 106 11.86 10.76 -0.10
C PHE A 106 12.66 10.74 1.21
N ARG A 107 13.84 10.12 1.21
CA ARG A 107 14.76 10.08 2.36
C ARG A 107 15.21 11.49 2.73
N VAL A 108 15.42 11.71 4.02
CA VAL A 108 15.95 12.99 4.52
C VAL A 108 17.40 13.14 4.04
N PRO A 109 17.76 14.24 3.34
CA PRO A 109 19.14 14.48 2.93
C PRO A 109 20.06 14.57 4.15
N ALA A 110 21.22 13.92 4.08
CA ALA A 110 22.22 13.87 5.16
C ALA A 110 22.64 15.26 5.68
N ARG A 111 22.54 16.31 4.84
CA ARG A 111 22.94 17.69 5.19
C ARG A 111 22.10 18.33 6.31
N ARG A 112 20.96 17.75 6.70
CA ARG A 112 20.07 18.30 7.75
C ARG A 112 20.29 17.67 9.14
N ALA A 113 21.24 16.74 9.28
CA ALA A 113 21.50 15.98 10.51
C ALA A 113 22.71 16.47 11.34
N LEU A 114 23.15 17.72 11.17
CA LEU A 114 24.15 18.31 12.07
C LEU A 114 23.45 18.81 13.35
N PRO A 115 23.83 18.32 14.55
CA PRO A 115 23.55 19.06 15.76
C PRO A 115 24.31 20.38 15.68
N GLN A 116 23.63 21.50 15.88
CA GLN A 116 24.33 22.74 16.21
C GLN A 116 24.96 22.54 17.59
N ALA A 117 26.28 22.77 17.65
CA ALA A 117 27.07 22.74 18.87
C ALA A 117 26.65 23.84 19.84
#